data_AF-A0A1J1LGW1-F1
#
_entry.id   AF-A0A1J1LGW1-F1
#
_cell.length_a   1.000
_cell.length_b   1.000
_cell.length_c   1.000
_cell.angle_alpha   90.00
_cell.angle_beta   90.00
_cell.angle_gamma   90.00
#
_symmetry.space_group_name_H-M   'P 1'
#
loop_
_entity.id
_entity.type
_entity.pdbx_description
1 polymer ?
#
loop_
_entity_poly.entity_id
_entity_poly.type
_entity_poly.pdbx_seq_one_letter_code
_entity_poly.pdbx_strand_id
1 'polypeptide(L)'
;MTTQKTYLQHLTRSEDLITEYQATRSGFVALALEKNRRATPFIEQARTLKLFASQATIPTDLLAITDIQPALLTAAGLSDKSIKYLEIQDKIDAIQGLIKNFLEPAGANFIEELVFRFLLTGLEQSSSPNKPQIS
;
A
#
# COMPACT_ATOMS: atom_id res chain seq x y z
N MET A 1 -46.41 22.81 22.07
CA MET A 1 -45.74 22.75 20.75
C MET A 1 -45.12 21.37 20.63
N THR A 2 -45.64 20.52 19.75
CA THR A 2 -45.06 19.19 19.50
C THR A 2 -43.80 19.35 18.66
N THR A 3 -42.65 19.05 19.24
CA THR A 3 -41.36 19.09 18.56
C THR A 3 -41.33 17.96 17.53
N GLN A 4 -41.65 18.29 16.27
CA GLN A 4 -41.54 17.34 15.18
C GLN A 4 -40.08 16.88 15.07
N LYS A 5 -39.85 15.57 15.04
CA LYS A 5 -38.51 15.00 14.99
C LYS A 5 -37.83 15.44 13.68
N THR A 6 -36.62 16.01 13.77
CA THR A 6 -35.90 16.64 12.64
C THR A 6 -35.73 15.73 11.42
N TYR A 7 -35.55 14.42 11.62
CA TYR A 7 -35.39 13.48 10.51
C TYR A 7 -36.63 13.36 9.62
N LEU A 8 -37.83 13.64 10.15
CA LEU A 8 -39.09 13.62 9.37
C LEU A 8 -39.15 14.74 8.32
N GLN A 9 -38.17 15.65 8.29
CA GLN A 9 -38.00 16.63 7.22
C GLN A 9 -37.50 16.02 5.91
N HIS A 10 -36.83 14.85 5.96
CA HIS A 10 -36.20 14.21 4.79
C HIS A 10 -36.41 12.69 4.73
N LEU A 11 -36.96 12.07 5.78
CA LEU A 11 -37.32 10.65 5.81
C LEU A 11 -38.81 10.50 6.06
N THR A 12 -39.52 10.00 5.05
CA THR A 12 -40.96 9.74 5.07
C THR A 12 -41.28 8.25 5.25
N ARG A 13 -40.35 7.37 4.86
CA ARG A 13 -40.48 5.90 4.93
C ARG A 13 -39.11 5.23 5.09
N SER A 14 -39.10 3.94 5.41
CA SER A 14 -37.87 3.15 5.57
C SER A 14 -37.01 3.12 4.30
N GLU A 15 -37.64 3.15 3.13
CA GLU A 15 -36.96 3.05 1.84
C GLU A 15 -36.10 4.28 1.52
N ASP A 16 -36.39 5.44 2.13
CA ASP A 16 -35.62 6.68 1.95
C ASP A 16 -34.17 6.54 2.49
N LEU A 17 -33.90 5.52 3.31
CA LEU A 17 -32.55 5.18 3.82
C LEU A 17 -31.80 4.18 2.93
N ILE A 18 -32.45 3.61 1.92
CA ILE A 18 -31.84 2.61 1.04
C ILE A 18 -31.04 3.33 -0.04
N THR A 19 -29.76 3.00 -0.18
CA THR A 19 -28.93 3.57 -1.24
C THR A 19 -29.41 3.07 -2.60
N GLU A 20 -29.72 4.00 -3.50
CA GLU A 20 -30.09 3.66 -4.86
C GLU A 20 -28.92 3.05 -5.63
N TYR A 21 -29.23 2.16 -6.57
CA TYR A 21 -28.22 1.53 -7.43
C TYR A 21 -27.33 2.56 -8.14
N GLN A 22 -27.90 3.67 -8.63
CA GLN A 22 -27.12 4.71 -9.31
C GLN A 22 -26.08 5.32 -8.37
N ALA A 23 -26.45 5.59 -7.11
CA ALA A 23 -25.55 6.12 -6.09
C ALA A 23 -24.45 5.11 -5.72
N THR A 24 -24.80 3.82 -5.62
CA THR A 24 -23.81 2.75 -5.43
C THR A 24 -22.82 2.67 -6.59
N ARG A 25 -23.32 2.65 -7.84
CA ARG A 25 -22.49 2.58 -9.04
C ARG A 25 -21.56 3.78 -9.16
N SER A 26 -22.07 5.00 -8.96
CA SER A 26 -21.25 6.21 -9.03
C SER A 26 -20.20 6.24 -7.92
N GLY A 27 -20.56 5.76 -6.72
CA GLY A 27 -19.63 5.57 -5.60
C GLY A 27 -18.46 4.65 -5.94
N PHE A 28 -18.71 3.49 -6.55
CA PHE A 28 -17.64 2.57 -6.97
C PHE A 28 -16.72 3.16 -8.04
N VAL A 29 -17.28 3.87 -9.03
CA VAL A 29 -16.49 4.53 -10.07
C VAL A 29 -15.59 5.62 -9.47
N ALA A 30 -16.16 6.47 -8.60
CA ALA A 30 -15.40 7.50 -7.91
C ALA A 30 -14.27 6.91 -7.05
N LEU A 31 -14.56 5.82 -6.32
CA LEU A 31 -13.56 5.11 -5.52
C LEU A 31 -12.42 4.54 -6.37
N ALA A 32 -12.73 3.95 -7.53
CA ALA A 32 -11.71 3.41 -8.43
C ALA A 32 -10.79 4.51 -9.01
N LEU A 33 -11.36 5.65 -9.40
CA LEU A 33 -10.59 6.80 -9.89
C LEU A 33 -9.66 7.35 -8.80
N GLU A 34 -10.17 7.51 -7.58
CA GLU A 34 -9.38 8.01 -6.45
C GLU A 34 -8.27 7.02 -6.06
N LYS A 35 -8.52 5.71 -6.11
CA LYS A 35 -7.48 4.68 -5.91
C LYS A 35 -6.34 4.82 -6.91
N ASN A 36 -6.65 4.96 -8.20
CA ASN A 36 -5.62 5.16 -9.23
C ASN A 36 -4.83 6.46 -8.99
N ARG A 37 -5.51 7.56 -8.65
CA ARG A 37 -4.84 8.83 -8.32
C ARG A 37 -3.87 8.67 -7.15
N ARG A 38 -4.30 7.99 -6.08
CA ARG A 38 -3.48 7.71 -4.88
C ARG A 38 -2.34 6.73 -5.12
N ALA A 39 -2.44 5.86 -6.13
CA ALA A 39 -1.37 4.93 -6.49
C ALA A 39 -0.18 5.63 -7.18
N THR A 40 -0.37 6.78 -7.83
CA THR A 40 0.68 7.55 -8.54
C THR A 40 1.99 7.69 -7.75
N PRO A 41 2.02 8.20 -6.50
CA PRO A 41 3.26 8.32 -5.74
C PRO A 41 3.96 6.98 -5.49
N PHE A 42 3.21 5.87 -5.36
CA PHE A 42 3.81 4.54 -5.20
C PHE A 42 4.47 4.05 -6.48
N ILE A 43 3.89 4.36 -7.65
CA ILE A 43 4.52 4.07 -8.94
C ILE A 43 5.82 4.87 -9.09
N GLU A 44 5.84 6.14 -8.70
CA GLU A 44 7.06 6.96 -8.75
C GLU A 44 8.14 6.48 -7.77
N GLN A 45 7.75 6.05 -6.56
CA GLN A 45 8.67 5.39 -5.64
C GLN A 45 9.24 4.08 -6.22
N ALA A 46 8.41 3.28 -6.90
CA ALA A 46 8.85 2.05 -7.55
C ALA A 46 9.83 2.31 -8.71
N ARG A 47 9.59 3.36 -9.51
CA ARG A 47 10.54 3.81 -10.54
C ARG A 47 11.86 4.26 -9.93
N THR A 48 11.80 5.01 -8.84
CA THR A 48 12.97 5.48 -8.10
C THR A 48 13.76 4.30 -7.51
N LEU A 49 13.07 3.34 -6.89
CA LEU A 49 13.64 2.08 -6.42
C LEU A 49 14.35 1.35 -7.56
N LYS A 50 13.71 1.19 -8.72
CA LYS A 50 14.33 0.55 -9.88
C LYS A 50 15.63 1.25 -10.29
N LEU A 51 15.64 2.58 -10.34
CA LEU A 51 16.81 3.37 -10.71
C LEU A 51 17.99 3.13 -9.75
N PHE A 52 17.76 3.17 -8.45
CA PHE A 52 18.80 2.90 -7.45
C PHE A 52 19.25 1.44 -7.46
N ALA A 53 18.29 0.50 -7.48
CA ALA A 53 18.58 -0.93 -7.45
C ALA A 53 19.34 -1.39 -8.71
N SER A 54 19.17 -0.72 -9.85
CA SER A 54 19.91 -1.04 -11.09
C SER A 54 21.44 -0.83 -10.99
N GLN A 55 21.93 -0.20 -9.92
CA GLN A 55 23.36 -0.09 -9.63
C GLN A 55 23.94 -1.39 -9.04
N ALA A 56 23.08 -2.28 -8.51
CA ALA A 56 23.49 -3.58 -8.00
C ALA A 56 23.79 -4.55 -9.15
N THR A 57 24.88 -5.30 -9.03
CA THR A 57 25.22 -6.36 -9.99
C THR A 57 24.65 -7.71 -9.55
N ILE A 58 24.60 -7.93 -8.23
CA ILE A 58 24.00 -9.12 -7.61
C ILE A 58 23.02 -8.72 -6.50
N PRO A 59 22.04 -9.58 -6.14
CA PRO A 59 21.03 -9.26 -5.14
C PRO A 59 21.57 -8.79 -3.79
N THR A 60 22.72 -9.31 -3.35
CA THR A 60 23.35 -8.91 -2.08
C THR A 60 23.89 -7.49 -2.09
N ASP A 61 24.22 -6.93 -3.25
CA ASP A 61 24.71 -5.55 -3.36
C ASP A 61 23.64 -4.53 -2.93
N LEU A 62 22.36 -4.90 -3.00
CA LEU A 62 21.24 -4.06 -2.57
C LEU A 62 21.35 -3.67 -1.08
N LEU A 63 22.01 -4.51 -0.26
CA LEU A 63 22.23 -4.22 1.16
C LEU A 63 23.14 -3.00 1.39
N ALA A 64 24.04 -2.70 0.46
CA ALA A 64 24.96 -1.56 0.56
C ALA A 64 24.30 -0.22 0.20
N ILE A 65 23.13 -0.25 -0.45
CA ILE A 65 22.43 0.96 -0.90
C ILE A 65 21.46 1.41 0.21
N THR A 66 21.91 2.35 1.04
CA THR A 66 21.13 2.83 2.19
C THR A 66 19.81 3.49 1.80
N ASP A 67 19.78 4.16 0.64
CA ASP A 67 18.63 4.93 0.17
C ASP A 67 17.40 4.06 -0.14
N ILE A 68 17.60 2.77 -0.43
CA ILE A 68 16.52 1.83 -0.75
C ILE A 68 16.12 0.93 0.42
N GLN A 69 16.77 1.04 1.58
CA GLN A 69 16.49 0.19 2.75
C GLN A 69 15.00 0.17 3.15
N PRO A 70 14.28 1.31 3.22
CA PRO A 70 12.84 1.28 3.51
C PRO A 70 12.02 0.52 2.45
N ALA A 71 12.42 0.62 1.18
CA ALA A 71 11.76 -0.08 0.08
C ALA A 71 12.07 -1.57 0.11
N LEU A 72 13.27 -1.99 0.52
CA LEU A 72 13.61 -3.40 0.74
C LEU A 72 12.76 -4.02 1.85
N LEU A 73 12.55 -3.31 2.97
CA LEU A 73 11.66 -3.77 4.03
C LEU A 73 10.21 -3.93 3.54
N THR A 74 9.74 -2.97 2.73
CA THR A 74 8.42 -3.04 2.12
C THR A 74 8.30 -4.25 1.18
N ALA A 75 9.29 -4.47 0.31
CA ALA A 75 9.33 -5.63 -0.59
C ALA A 75 9.48 -6.97 0.15
N ALA A 76 10.06 -6.96 1.35
CA ALA A 76 10.11 -8.11 2.25
C ALA A 76 8.75 -8.40 2.93
N GLY A 77 7.70 -7.62 2.62
CA GLY A 77 6.37 -7.79 3.17
C GLY A 77 6.13 -7.08 4.50
N LEU A 78 7.07 -6.22 4.94
CA LEU A 78 6.91 -5.47 6.18
C LEU A 78 6.19 -4.14 5.91
N SER A 79 5.06 -3.96 6.59
CA SER A 79 4.32 -2.71 6.59
C SER A 79 4.94 -1.65 7.51
N ASP A 80 4.59 -0.38 7.29
CA ASP A 80 4.95 0.72 8.19
C ASP A 80 4.49 0.49 9.63
N LYS A 81 3.40 -0.28 9.81
CA LYS A 81 2.88 -0.65 11.13
C LYS A 81 3.77 -1.70 11.80
N SER A 82 4.16 -2.75 11.08
CA SER A 82 4.98 -3.84 11.63
C SER A 82 6.42 -3.40 11.91
N ILE A 83 7.02 -2.56 11.07
CA ILE A 83 8.41 -2.08 11.22
C ILE A 83 8.66 -1.42 12.60
N LYS A 84 7.63 -0.84 13.23
CA LYS A 84 7.71 -0.20 14.55
C LYS A 84 7.86 -1.18 15.72
N TYR A 85 7.47 -2.44 15.53
CA TYR A 85 7.51 -3.48 16.56
C TYR A 85 8.70 -4.43 16.39
N LEU A 86 9.52 -4.23 15.35
CA LEU A 86 10.63 -5.11 15.00
C LEU A 86 11.96 -4.51 15.43
N GLU A 87 12.83 -5.36 15.96
CA GLU A 87 14.21 -5.01 16.25
C GLU A 87 15.02 -4.86 14.95
N ILE A 88 16.25 -4.36 15.08
CA ILE A 88 17.14 -4.18 13.93
C ILE A 88 17.45 -5.53 13.28
N GLN A 89 17.63 -6.58 14.08
CA GLN A 89 17.95 -7.92 13.57
C GLN A 89 16.78 -8.51 12.76
N ASP A 90 15.54 -8.38 13.25
CA ASP A 90 14.36 -8.86 12.53
C ASP A 90 14.23 -8.22 11.12
N LYS A 91 14.56 -6.94 11.03
CA LYS A 91 14.54 -6.19 9.75
C LYS A 91 15.61 -6.70 8.79
N ILE A 92 16.81 -6.97 9.30
CA ILE A 92 17.90 -7.54 8.52
C ILE A 92 17.51 -8.94 8.03
N ASP A 93 16.98 -9.78 8.92
CA ASP A 93 16.57 -11.16 8.60
C ASP A 93 15.46 -11.18 7.56
N ALA A 94 14.51 -10.23 7.62
CA ALA A 94 13.46 -10.08 6.62
C ALA A 94 14.02 -9.75 5.22
N ILE A 95 14.98 -8.81 5.12
CA ILE A 95 15.62 -8.46 3.85
C ILE A 95 16.45 -9.64 3.33
N GLN A 96 17.18 -10.35 4.20
CA GLN A 96 17.92 -11.55 3.81
C GLN A 96 16.99 -12.65 3.31
N GLY A 97 15.85 -12.84 3.96
CA GLY A 97 14.80 -13.75 3.51
C GLY A 97 14.24 -13.36 2.14
N LEU A 98 14.02 -12.07 1.88
CA LEU A 98 13.64 -11.56 0.56
C LEU A 98 14.69 -11.92 -0.50
N ILE A 99 15.97 -11.62 -0.22
CA ILE A 99 17.08 -11.87 -1.13
C ILE A 99 17.18 -13.35 -1.47
N LYS A 100 17.31 -14.20 -0.44
CA LYS A 100 17.57 -15.63 -0.60
C LYS A 100 16.42 -16.38 -1.27
N ASN A 101 15.18 -16.05 -0.91
CA ASN A 101 14.02 -16.84 -1.34
C ASN A 101 13.42 -16.35 -2.65
N PHE A 102 13.73 -15.12 -3.09
CA PHE A 102 13.06 -14.52 -4.25
C PHE A 102 14.01 -13.80 -5.20
N LEU A 103 14.90 -12.94 -4.70
CA LEU A 103 15.78 -12.16 -5.59
C LEU A 103 16.91 -13.01 -6.19
N GLU A 104 17.53 -13.89 -5.41
CA GLU A 104 18.53 -14.84 -5.91
C GLU A 104 17.92 -15.84 -6.92
N PRO A 105 16.78 -16.49 -6.65
CA PRO A 105 16.11 -17.35 -7.63
C PRO A 105 15.67 -16.64 -8.91
N ALA A 106 15.39 -15.33 -8.85
CA ALA A 106 15.02 -14.54 -10.03
C ALA A 106 16.21 -14.27 -10.98
N GLY A 107 17.45 -14.50 -10.53
CA GLY A 107 18.66 -14.37 -11.34
C GLY A 107 18.78 -12.98 -11.96
N ALA A 108 18.89 -12.92 -13.29
CA ALA A 108 19.03 -11.65 -14.02
C ALA A 108 17.84 -10.68 -13.86
N ASN A 109 16.67 -11.18 -13.46
CA ASN A 109 15.44 -10.39 -13.30
C ASN A 109 15.18 -9.96 -11.85
N PHE A 110 16.19 -10.04 -10.97
CA PHE A 110 16.01 -9.74 -9.55
C PHE A 110 15.53 -8.30 -9.27
N ILE A 111 15.87 -7.36 -10.15
CA ILE A 111 15.41 -5.97 -10.05
C ILE A 111 13.90 -5.87 -10.33
N GLU A 112 13.41 -6.55 -11.37
CA GLU A 112 11.98 -6.65 -11.65
C GLU A 112 11.23 -7.32 -10.50
N GLU A 113 11.74 -8.43 -9.98
CA GLU A 113 11.15 -9.15 -8.85
C GLU A 113 11.05 -8.25 -7.61
N LEU A 114 12.11 -7.48 -7.30
CA LEU A 114 12.12 -6.51 -6.21
C LEU A 114 11.02 -5.45 -6.38
N VAL A 115 10.92 -4.86 -7.59
CA VAL A 115 9.94 -3.83 -7.89
C VAL A 115 8.52 -4.37 -7.81
N PHE A 116 8.27 -5.59 -8.31
CA PHE A 116 6.95 -6.22 -8.23
C PHE A 116 6.52 -6.48 -6.80
N ARG A 117 7.43 -6.96 -5.95
CA ARG A 117 7.15 -7.18 -4.52
C ARG A 117 6.89 -5.88 -3.79
N PHE A 118 7.70 -4.85 -4.05
CA PHE A 118 7.48 -3.52 -3.51
C PHE A 118 6.09 -2.99 -3.87
N LEU A 119 5.68 -3.10 -5.14
CA LEU A 119 4.36 -2.66 -5.60
C LEU A 119 3.23 -3.48 -4.99
N LEU A 120 3.37 -4.80 -4.90
CA LEU A 120 2.36 -5.69 -4.31
C LEU A 120 2.06 -5.30 -2.86
N THR A 121 3.10 -5.18 -2.04
CA THR A 121 2.94 -4.81 -0.62
C THR A 121 2.57 -3.34 -0.44
N GLY A 122 3.10 -2.43 -1.26
CA GLY A 122 2.77 -1.00 -1.20
C GLY A 122 1.30 -0.72 -1.52
N LEU A 123 0.72 -1.43 -2.50
CA LEU A 123 -0.69 -1.29 -2.86
C LEU A 123 -1.64 -1.77 -1.77
N GLU A 124 -1.31 -2.84 -1.05
CA GLU A 124 -2.07 -3.30 0.11
C GLU A 124 -2.09 -2.23 1.22
N GLN A 125 -0.95 -1.59 1.48
CA GLN A 125 -0.86 -0.52 2.48
C GLN A 125 -1.69 0.71 2.07
N SER A 126 -1.69 1.08 0.79
CA SER A 126 -2.50 2.19 0.27
C SER A 126 -4.03 1.94 0.34
N SER A 127 -4.41 0.65 0.37
CA SER A 127 -5.80 0.20 0.41
C SER A 127 -6.35 0.07 1.83
N SER A 128 -5.49 0.08 2.85
CA SER A 128 -5.92 0.07 4.25
C SER A 128 -6.58 1.42 4.57
N PRO A 129 -7.83 1.43 5.08
CA PRO A 129 -8.46 2.68 5.49
C PRO A 129 -7.61 3.32 6.57
N ASN A 130 -7.17 4.55 6.32
CA ASN A 130 -6.58 5.39 7.34
C ASN A 130 -7.65 5.55 8.43
N LYS A 131 -7.49 4.86 9.56
CA LYS A 131 -8.43 5.02 10.68
C LYS A 131 -8.43 6.51 11.00
N PRO A 132 -9.58 7.19 10.99
CA PRO A 132 -9.61 8.58 11.45
C PRO A 132 -9.00 8.60 12.85
N GLN A 133 -7.95 9.40 13.04
CA GLN A 133 -7.49 9.75 14.37
C GLN A 133 -8.61 10.59 14.97
N ILE A 134 -9.48 9.92 15.73
CA ILE A 134 -10.44 10.60 16.58
C ILE A 134 -9.57 11.22 17.70
N SER A 135 -9.30 12.52 17.56
CA SER A 135 -8.74 13.35 18.64
C SER A 135 -9.86 13.75 19.59
#